data_AF-A0A7W1D128-F1
#
_entry.id   AF-A0A7W1D128-F1
#
_cell.length_a   1.000
_cell.length_b   1.000
_cell.length_c   1.000
_cell.angle_alpha   90.00
_cell.angle_beta   90.00
_cell.angle_gamma   90.00
#
_symmetry.space_group_name_H-M   'P 1'
#
loop_
_entity.id
_entity.type
_entity.pdbx_description
1 polymer ?
#
loop_
_entity_poly.entity_id
_entity_poly.type
_entity_poly.pdbx_seq_one_letter_code
_entity_poly.pdbx_strand_id
1 'polypeptide(L)' 'MKLSRRTANVLLAIGVYMLLTWGTRVFTFLSEFRAGTLVAPAIHFSLVVIGLSIGVYLAYLGVKGRRATRQ' A
#
# COMPACT_ATOMS: atom_id res chain seq x y z
N MET A 1 19.09 -5.98 9.52
CA MET A 1 18.05 -6.69 10.29
C MET A 1 17.73 -7.99 9.57
N LYS A 2 18.00 -9.16 10.17
CA LYS A 2 17.58 -10.46 9.60
C LYS A 2 16.09 -10.65 9.88
N LEU A 3 15.25 -10.41 8.88
CA LEU A 3 13.81 -10.65 8.96
C LEU A 3 13.55 -12.16 8.97
N SER A 4 12.76 -12.65 9.93
CA SER A 4 12.32 -14.04 9.92
C SER A 4 11.40 -14.30 8.72
N ARG A 5 11.36 -15.55 8.22
CA ARG A 5 10.51 -15.93 7.09
C ARG A 5 9.03 -15.65 7.36
N ARG A 6 8.59 -15.81 8.62
CA ARG A 6 7.21 -15.50 9.05
C ARG A 6 6.95 -14.00 8.99
N THR A 7 7.85 -13.19 9.54
CA THR A 7 7.73 -11.72 9.51
C THR A 7 7.71 -11.20 8.06
N ALA A 8 8.55 -11.74 7.18
CA ALA A 8 8.57 -11.37 5.77
C ALA A 8 7.24 -11.66 5.06
N ASN A 9 6.63 -12.82 5.33
CA ASN A 9 5.31 -13.16 4.78
C ASN A 9 4.21 -12.25 5.32
N VAL A 10 4.25 -11.90 6.62
CA VAL A 10 3.28 -10.97 7.23
C VAL A 10 3.39 -9.58 6.61
N LEU A 11 4.60 -9.05 6.47
CA LEU A 11 4.83 -7.75 5.82
C LEU A 11 4.35 -7.75 4.37
N LEU A 12 4.60 -8.84 3.64
CA LEU A 12 4.11 -8.99 2.27
C LEU A 12 2.58 -9.01 2.22
N ALA A 13 1.93 -9.78 3.08
CA ALA A 13 0.47 -9.89 3.13
C ALA A 13 -0.18 -8.53 3.45
N ILE A 14 0.34 -7.80 4.45
CA ILE A 14 -0.13 -6.47 4.81
C ILE A 14 0.10 -5.49 3.65
N GLY A 15 1.28 -5.51 3.03
CA GLY A 15 1.59 -4.66 1.88
C GLY A 15 0.62 -4.89 0.72
N VAL A 16 0.35 -6.14 0.37
CA VAL A 16 -0.62 -6.50 -0.69
C VAL A 16 -2.03 -6.05 -0.32
N TYR A 17 -2.48 -6.31 0.91
CA TYR A 17 -3.79 -5.87 1.38
C TYR A 17 -3.96 -4.34 1.31
N MET A 18 -2.93 -3.59 1.73
CA MET A 18 -2.93 -2.13 1.64
C MET A 18 -2.98 -1.67 0.18
N LEU A 19 -2.22 -2.28 -0.72
CA LEU A 19 -2.23 -1.92 -2.14
C LEU A 19 -3.59 -2.16 -2.78
N LEU A 20 -4.27 -3.27 -2.44
CA LEU A 20 -5.63 -3.53 -2.93
C LEU A 20 -6.63 -2.49 -2.38
N THR A 21 -6.57 -2.21 -1.08
CA THR A 21 -7.49 -1.26 -0.42
C THR A 21 -7.29 0.18 -0.89
N TRP A 22 -6.04 0.63 -0.97
CA TRP A 22 -5.73 1.99 -1.41
C TRP A 22 -5.81 2.13 -2.93
N GLY A 23 -5.54 1.06 -3.68
CA GLY A 23 -5.74 1.02 -5.13
C GLY A 23 -7.21 1.18 -5.50
N THR A 24 -8.14 0.50 -4.81
CA THR A 24 -9.58 0.71 -5.03
C THR A 24 -10.00 2.13 -4.67
N ARG A 25 -9.44 2.71 -3.59
CA ARG A 25 -9.67 4.11 -3.20
C ARG A 25 -9.24 5.13 -4.26
N VAL A 26 -8.24 4.85 -5.10
CA VAL A 26 -7.89 5.72 -6.24
C VAL A 26 -9.07 5.87 -7.19
N PHE A 27 -9.77 4.76 -7.51
CA PHE A 27 -10.92 4.81 -8.42
C PHE A 27 -12.09 5.58 -7.80
N THR A 28 -12.36 5.36 -6.52
CA THR A 28 -13.38 6.14 -5.77
C THR A 28 -13.05 7.63 -5.80
N PHE A 29 -11.79 7.99 -5.49
CA PHE A 29 -11.32 9.38 -5.54
C PHE A 29 -11.51 10.00 -6.92
N LEU A 30 -11.10 9.31 -7.99
CA LEU A 30 -11.25 9.80 -9.36
C LEU A 30 -12.71 10.03 -9.74
N SER A 31 -13.61 9.14 -9.32
CA SER A 31 -15.04 9.26 -9.53
C SER A 31 -15.62 10.48 -8.82
N GLU A 32 -15.36 10.62 -7.53
CA GLU A 32 -15.88 11.71 -6.69
C GLU A 32 -15.25 13.07 -7.05
N PHE A 33 -13.97 13.09 -7.44
CA PHE A 33 -13.29 14.28 -7.93
C PHE A 33 -13.92 14.80 -9.23
N ARG A 34 -14.24 13.90 -10.18
CA ARG A 34 -14.95 14.26 -11.42
C ARG A 34 -16.38 14.72 -11.16
N ALA A 35 -17.04 14.12 -10.17
CA ALA A 35 -18.39 14.49 -9.78
C ALA A 35 -18.45 15.83 -9.01
N GLY A 36 -17.31 16.39 -8.59
CA GLY A 36 -17.24 17.63 -7.81
C GLY A 36 -17.79 17.49 -6.38
N THR A 37 -18.00 16.26 -5.89
CA THR A 37 -18.58 15.98 -4.57
C THR A 37 -17.53 15.88 -3.47
N LEU A 38 -16.24 15.89 -3.84
CA LEU A 38 -15.16 15.62 -2.90
C LEU A 38 -14.76 16.86 -2.09
N VAL A 39 -14.88 16.75 -0.77
CA VAL A 39 -14.38 17.77 0.15
C VAL A 39 -12.86 17.60 0.30
N ALA A 40 -12.11 18.70 0.12
CA ALA A 40 -10.65 18.75 0.22
C ALA A 40 -9.92 17.69 -0.63
N PRO A 41 -10.01 17.77 -1.97
CA PRO A 41 -9.43 16.79 -2.90
C PRO A 41 -7.92 16.64 -2.79
N ALA A 42 -7.19 17.71 -2.52
CA ALA A 42 -5.75 17.64 -2.32
C ALA A 42 -5.37 16.77 -1.10
N ILE A 43 -6.13 16.88 0.00
CA ILE A 43 -5.87 16.12 1.23
C ILE A 43 -6.18 14.64 1.02
N HIS A 44 -7.36 14.35 0.45
CA HIS A 44 -7.75 12.98 0.12
C HIS A 44 -6.75 12.31 -0.81
N PHE A 45 -6.33 13.00 -1.87
CA PHE A 45 -5.33 12.48 -2.79
C PHE A 45 -4.00 12.18 -2.08
N SER A 46 -3.56 13.09 -1.19
CA SER A 46 -2.32 12.92 -0.42
C SER A 46 -2.38 11.67 0.47
N LEU A 47 -3.52 11.41 1.13
CA LEU A 47 -3.72 10.20 1.93
C LEU A 47 -3.64 8.93 1.09
N VAL A 48 -4.23 8.95 -0.11
CA VAL A 48 -4.17 7.82 -1.04
C VAL A 48 -2.73 7.53 -1.48
N VAL A 49 -1.98 8.57 -1.85
CA VAL A 49 -0.56 8.45 -2.25
C VAL A 49 0.30 7.90 -1.11
N ILE A 50 0.11 8.39 0.12
CA ILE A 50 0.82 7.90 1.30
C ILE A 50 0.49 6.43 1.56
N GLY A 51 -0.80 6.07 1.54
CA GLY A 51 -1.26 4.70 1.76
C GLY A 51 -0.68 3.71 0.75
N LEU A 52 -0.65 4.09 -0.53
CA LEU A 52 -0.01 3.32 -1.59
C LEU A 52 1.50 3.18 -1.37
N SER A 53 2.18 4.28 -1.03
CA SER A 53 3.63 4.27 -0.79
C SER A 53 4.03 3.34 0.35
N ILE A 54 3.26 3.35 1.44
CA ILE A 54 3.45 2.42 2.57
C ILE A 54 3.21 0.98 2.11
N GLY A 55 2.13 0.73 1.37
CA GLY A 55 1.83 -0.60 0.83
C GLY A 55 2.95 -1.17 -0.05
N VAL A 56 3.49 -0.34 -0.97
CA VAL A 56 4.64 -0.70 -1.82
C VAL A 56 5.86 -1.02 -0.97
N TYR A 57 6.17 -0.18 0.02
CA TYR A 57 7.33 -0.38 0.88
C TYR A 57 7.24 -1.66 1.70
N LEU A 58 6.07 -1.96 2.29
CA LEU A 58 5.84 -3.20 3.05
C LEU A 58 5.93 -4.44 2.15
N ALA A 59 5.35 -4.39 0.94
CA ALA A 59 5.47 -5.46 -0.03
C ALA A 59 6.94 -5.69 -0.43
N TYR A 60 7.70 -4.62 -0.68
CA TYR A 60 9.13 -4.68 -0.97
C TYR A 60 9.92 -5.33 0.18
N LEU A 61 9.69 -4.91 1.43
CA LEU A 61 10.34 -5.51 2.60
C LEU A 61 9.99 -6.99 2.74
N GLY A 62 8.73 -7.36 2.51
CA GLY A 62 8.29 -8.75 2.54
C GLY A 62 8.97 -9.60 1.47
N VAL A 63 9.06 -9.11 0.23
CA VAL A 63 9.77 -9.78 -0.87
C VAL A 63 11.27 -9.91 -0.56
N LYS A 64 11.91 -8.83 -0.13
CA LYS A 64 13.33 -8.79 0.21
C LYS A 64 13.67 -9.74 1.36
N GLY A 65 12.87 -9.72 2.43
CA GLY A 65 13.02 -10.62 3.57
C GLY A 65 12.85 -12.08 3.16
N ARG A 66 11.89 -12.39 2.29
CA ARG A 66 11.67 -13.75 1.79
C ARG A 66 12.84 -14.26 0.95
N ARG A 67 13.44 -13.40 0.11
CA ARG A 67 14.65 -13.71 -0.67
C ARG A 67 15.85 -13.97 0.23
N ALA A 68 16.04 -13.14 1.26
CA ALA A 68 17.15 -13.28 2.20
C ALA A 68 17.08 -14.56 3.07
N THR A 69 15.90 -15.17 3.23
CA THR A 69 15.74 -16.47 3.91
C THR A 69 15.92 -17.69 3.00
N ARG A 70 16.14 -17.49 1.69
CA ARG A 70 16.40 -18.57 0.72
C ARG A 70 17.89 -18.73 0.40
N GLN A 71 18.68 -17.69 0.66
CA GLN A 71 20.15 -17.74 0.65
C GLN A 71 20.63 -18.20 2.02
#